data_AF-A0A2D3W0V1-F1
#
_entry.id   AF-A0A2D3W0V1-F1
#
_cell.length_a   1.000
_cell.length_b   1.000
_cell.length_c   1.000
_cell.angle_alpha   90.00
_cell.angle_beta   90.00
_cell.angle_gamma   90.00
#
_symmetry.space_group_name_H-M   'P 1'
#
loop_
_entity.id
_entity.type
_entity.pdbx_description
1 polymer ?
#
loop_
_entity_poly.entity_id
_entity_poly.type
_entity_poly.pdbx_seq_one_letter_code
_entity_poly.pdbx_strand_id
1 'polypeptide(L)'
;MKVTYHAAERFIERVLDKKSFSRKELLDAKAYLEKLTQDVVISSYRRNFVLPGFSKFACVYQEDTLITIIPKDKKVLKPCNKKYEHKRESYAS
;
A
#
# COMPACT_ATOMS: atom_id res chain seq x y z
N MET A 1 -9.16 -6.46 2.02
CA MET A 1 -8.38 -5.38 1.37
C MET A 1 -8.65 -5.32 -0.13
N LYS A 2 -9.14 -4.17 -0.62
CA LYS A 2 -9.22 -3.87 -2.05
C LYS A 2 -7.87 -3.39 -2.56
N VAL A 3 -7.53 -3.67 -3.81
CA VAL A 3 -6.27 -3.21 -4.42
C VAL A 3 -6.55 -2.23 -5.55
N THR A 4 -5.88 -1.08 -5.55
CA THR A 4 -5.97 -0.13 -6.66
C THR A 4 -5.16 -0.60 -7.87
N TYR A 5 -5.55 -0.16 -9.08
CA TYR A 5 -4.74 -0.39 -10.28
C TYR A 5 -3.32 0.17 -10.11
N HIS A 6 -3.20 1.34 -9.48
CA HIS A 6 -1.91 1.94 -9.20
C HIS A 6 -1.01 1.04 -8.35
N ALA A 7 -1.55 0.41 -7.30
CA ALA A 7 -0.80 -0.54 -6.49
C ALA A 7 -0.34 -1.76 -7.30
N ALA A 8 -1.18 -2.28 -8.19
CA ALA A 8 -0.83 -3.40 -9.07
C ALA A 8 0.26 -3.01 -10.09
N GLU A 9 0.19 -1.82 -10.68
CA GLU A 9 1.26 -1.29 -11.55
C GLU A 9 2.59 -1.22 -10.78
N ARG A 10 2.57 -0.65 -9.57
CA ARG A 10 3.78 -0.54 -8.74
C ARG A 10 4.34 -1.88 -8.32
N PHE A 11 3.51 -2.90 -8.13
CA PHE A 11 3.99 -4.26 -7.89
C PHE A 11 4.79 -4.78 -9.09
N ILE A 12 4.24 -4.66 -10.30
CA ILE A 12 4.92 -5.13 -11.51
C ILE A 12 6.22 -4.35 -11.73
N GLU A 13 6.18 -3.03 -11.62
CA GLU A 13 7.35 -2.18 -11.86
C GLU A 13 8.45 -2.36 -10.81
N ARG A 14 8.10 -2.47 -9.52
CA ARG A 14 9.08 -2.41 -8.42
C ARG A 14 9.43 -3.74 -7.82
N VAL A 15 8.48 -4.67 -7.77
CA VAL A 15 8.67 -5.98 -7.14
C VAL A 15 9.10 -7.00 -8.18
N LEU A 16 8.49 -6.97 -9.37
CA LEU A 16 8.86 -7.84 -10.49
C LEU A 16 9.91 -7.23 -11.43
N ASP A 17 10.31 -5.98 -11.19
CA ASP A 17 11.28 -5.22 -12.00
C ASP A 17 10.94 -5.16 -13.50
N LYS A 18 9.64 -5.14 -13.83
CA LYS A 18 9.14 -5.19 -15.21
C LYS A 18 8.54 -3.85 -15.64
N LYS A 19 9.19 -3.16 -16.59
CA LYS A 19 8.77 -1.84 -17.09
C LYS A 19 7.68 -1.86 -18.15
N SER A 20 7.48 -2.99 -18.82
CA SER A 20 6.49 -3.14 -19.88
C SER A 20 5.65 -4.37 -19.60
N PHE A 21 4.35 -4.17 -19.42
CA PHE A 21 3.40 -5.23 -19.09
C PHE A 21 2.07 -4.99 -19.81
N SER A 22 1.36 -6.08 -20.08
CA SER A 22 0.05 -6.02 -20.71
C SER A 22 -1.05 -5.70 -19.70
N ARG A 23 -2.22 -5.28 -20.22
CA ARG A 23 -3.43 -5.09 -19.38
C ARG A 23 -3.83 -6.37 -18.64
N LYS A 24 -3.60 -7.54 -19.27
CA LYS A 24 -3.88 -8.84 -18.64
C LYS A 24 -2.98 -9.05 -17.42
N GLU A 25 -1.68 -8.81 -17.55
CA GLU A 25 -0.74 -8.89 -16.43
C GLU A 25 -1.06 -7.92 -15.30
N LEU A 26 -1.55 -6.72 -15.62
CA LEU A 26 -2.02 -5.77 -14.62
C LEU A 26 -3.22 -6.32 -13.82
N LEU A 27 -4.18 -6.94 -14.49
CA LEU A 27 -5.35 -7.56 -13.86
C LEU A 27 -4.96 -8.77 -13.02
N ASP A 28 -4.08 -9.62 -13.53
CA ASP A 28 -3.52 -10.77 -12.80
C ASP A 28 -2.75 -10.31 -11.55
N ALA A 29 -1.92 -9.27 -11.66
CA ALA A 29 -1.20 -8.69 -10.53
C ALA A 29 -2.16 -8.12 -9.47
N LYS A 30 -3.23 -7.43 -9.89
CA LYS A 30 -4.26 -6.92 -8.99
C LYS A 30 -4.93 -8.08 -8.24
N ALA A 31 -5.39 -9.11 -8.96
CA ALA A 31 -6.05 -10.27 -8.37
C ALA A 31 -5.12 -11.05 -7.42
N TYR A 32 -3.84 -11.17 -7.79
CA TYR A 32 -2.81 -11.76 -6.94
C TYR A 32 -2.65 -10.99 -5.63
N LEU A 33 -2.52 -9.65 -5.69
CA LEU A 33 -2.37 -8.82 -4.51
C LEU A 33 -3.61 -8.87 -3.61
N GLU A 34 -4.82 -8.92 -4.18
CA GLU A 34 -6.07 -9.07 -3.40
C GLU A 34 -6.08 -10.36 -2.61
N LYS A 35 -5.67 -11.48 -3.23
CA LYS A 35 -5.52 -12.77 -2.53
C LYS A 35 -4.41 -12.72 -1.48
N LEU A 36 -3.25 -12.17 -1.83
CA LEU A 36 -2.08 -12.08 -0.96
C LEU A 36 -2.36 -11.25 0.30
N THR A 37 -3.22 -10.24 0.18
CA THR A 37 -3.55 -9.31 1.26
C THR A 37 -4.89 -9.61 1.93
N GLN A 38 -5.54 -10.73 1.58
CA GLN A 38 -6.85 -11.11 2.09
C GLN A 38 -6.84 -11.33 3.61
N ASP A 39 -5.81 -11.97 4.14
CA ASP A 39 -5.65 -12.28 5.57
C ASP A 39 -4.94 -11.17 6.37
N VAL A 40 -4.66 -10.03 5.74
CA VAL A 40 -4.00 -8.89 6.41
C VAL A 40 -5.04 -8.12 7.21
N VAL A 41 -5.00 -8.29 8.54
CA VAL A 41 -5.87 -7.54 9.45
C VAL A 41 -5.32 -6.13 9.67
N ILE A 42 -6.05 -5.14 9.17
CA ILE A 42 -5.75 -3.72 9.34
C ILE A 42 -6.30 -3.25 10.70
N SER A 43 -5.42 -2.84 11.62
CA SER A 43 -5.81 -2.31 12.94
C SER A 43 -5.80 -0.78 13.03
N SER A 44 -5.46 -0.07 11.95
CA SER A 44 -5.36 1.41 11.94
C SER A 44 -5.72 2.00 10.59
N TYR A 45 -6.35 3.18 10.61
CA TYR A 45 -6.93 3.88 9.44
C TYR A 45 -5.94 4.19 8.30
N ARG A 46 -4.68 4.50 8.61
CA ARG A 46 -3.60 4.73 7.62
C ARG A 46 -2.26 4.29 8.16
N ARG A 47 -1.66 3.25 7.57
CA ARG A 47 -0.34 2.73 7.96
C ARG A 47 0.32 2.03 6.79
N ASN A 48 1.53 1.58 7.05
CA ASN A 48 2.31 0.72 6.16
C ASN A 48 2.49 -0.66 6.81
N PHE A 49 2.41 -1.71 6.01
CA PHE A 49 2.76 -3.08 6.43
C PHE A 49 3.74 -3.68 5.43
N VAL A 50 4.45 -4.74 5.84
CA VAL A 50 5.39 -5.45 4.95
C VAL A 50 4.59 -6.28 3.95
N LEU A 51 4.93 -6.17 2.66
CA LEU A 51 4.28 -6.98 1.63
C LEU A 51 4.58 -8.47 1.89
N PRO A 52 3.57 -9.35 2.06
CA PRO A 52 3.78 -10.76 2.34
C PRO A 52 4.61 -11.44 1.24
N GLY A 53 5.60 -12.23 1.62
CA GLY A 53 6.56 -12.84 0.67
C GLY A 53 7.61 -11.89 0.10
N PHE A 54 7.51 -10.58 0.37
CA PHE A 54 8.38 -9.55 -0.21
C PHE A 54 8.88 -8.59 0.88
N SER A 55 9.74 -9.08 1.77
CA SER A 55 10.22 -8.39 2.98
C SER A 55 10.94 -7.04 2.72
N LYS A 56 11.44 -6.84 1.50
CA LYS A 56 12.08 -5.59 1.04
C LYS A 56 11.08 -4.51 0.62
N PHE A 57 9.78 -4.79 0.64
CA PHE A 57 8.74 -3.87 0.17
C PHE A 57 7.69 -3.64 1.26
N ALA A 58 7.14 -2.43 1.28
CA ALA A 58 6.07 -2.02 2.14
C ALA A 58 4.85 -1.61 1.32
N CYS A 59 3.69 -2.03 1.80
CA CYS A 59 2.37 -1.68 1.30
C CYS A 59 1.86 -0.44 2.03
N VAL A 60 1.42 0.58 1.29
CA VAL A 60 0.72 1.73 1.84
C VAL A 60 -0.77 1.55 1.60
N TYR A 61 -1.56 1.60 2.66
CA TYR A 61 -3.01 1.42 2.58
C TYR A 61 -3.75 2.54 3.28
N GLN A 62 -5.01 2.72 2.90
CA GLN A 62 -5.98 3.62 3.52
C GLN A 62 -7.36 2.97 3.42
N GLU A 63 -8.12 2.93 4.52
CA GLU A 63 -9.54 2.50 4.51
C GLU A 63 -9.75 1.15 3.79
N ASP A 64 -9.00 0.11 4.22
CA ASP A 64 -8.96 -1.23 3.61
C ASP A 64 -8.57 -1.28 2.12
N THR A 65 -7.96 -0.22 1.59
CA THR A 65 -7.54 -0.14 0.20
C THR A 65 -6.03 0.00 0.08
N LEU A 66 -5.39 -0.92 -0.65
CA LEU A 66 -3.97 -0.85 -1.00
C LEU A 66 -3.75 0.20 -2.10
N ILE A 67 -3.02 1.26 -1.75
CA ILE A 67 -2.81 2.43 -2.60
C ILE A 67 -1.52 2.30 -3.40
N THR A 68 -0.44 1.85 -2.77
CA THR A 68 0.86 1.74 -3.45
C THR A 68 1.80 0.78 -2.74
N ILE A 69 2.86 0.37 -3.44
CA ILE A 69 3.95 -0.47 -2.92
C ILE A 69 5.26 0.28 -3.11
N ILE A 70 6.03 0.37 -2.04
CA ILE A 70 7.29 1.12 -1.98
C ILE A 70 8.42 0.22 -1.48
N PRO A 71 9.67 0.43 -1.90
CA PRO A 71 10.81 -0.23 -1.28
C PRO A 71 10.90 0.20 0.20
N LYS A 72 11.23 -0.76 1.07
CA LYS A 72 11.34 -0.61 2.53
C LYS A 72 12.63 0.11 2.95
N ASP A 73 13.19 0.95 2.08
CA ASP A 73 14.44 1.62 2.37
C ASP A 73 14.34 2.44 3.66
N LYS A 74 15.38 2.37 4.50
CA LYS A 74 15.37 2.86 5.90
C LYS A 74 15.00 4.36 6.03
N LYS A 75 15.01 5.11 4.93
CA LYS A 75 14.67 6.54 4.87
C LYS A 75 13.19 6.85 4.63
N VAL A 76 12.40 5.92 4.06
CA VAL A 76 11.01 6.18 3.62
C VAL A 76 9.98 5.81 4.70
N LEU A 77 10.31 4.85 5.58
CA LEU A 77 9.53 4.53 6.77
C LEU A 77 9.87 5.49 7.93
N LYS A 78 9.79 6.81 7.72
CA LYS A 78 9.62 7.69 8.89
C LYS A 78 8.22 7.39 9.44
N PRO A 79 8.08 7.02 10.72
CA PRO A 79 6.75 6.93 11.32
C PRO A 79 6.03 8.26 11.08
N CYS A 80 4.77 8.19 10.69
CA CYS A 80 3.93 9.38 10.56
C CYS A 80 4.01 10.12 11.90
N ASN A 81 4.73 11.24 11.93
CA ASN A 81 4.88 12.05 13.13
C ASN A 81 3.46 12.51 13.50
N LYS A 82 3.02 12.22 14.73
CA LYS A 82 1.72 12.59 15.33
C LYS A 82 1.52 14.11 15.44
N LYS A 83 1.64 14.87 14.35
CA LYS A 83 1.53 16.34 14.35
C LYS A 83 0.28 16.89 13.67
N TYR A 84 -0.63 16.03 13.19
CA TYR A 84 -1.86 16.46 12.51
C TYR A 84 -3.16 16.06 13.22
N GLU A 85 -3.12 15.82 14.54
CA GLU A 85 -4.31 15.47 15.33
C GLU A 85 -4.95 16.67 16.06
N HIS A 86 -4.44 17.89 15.86
CA HIS A 86 -5.09 19.12 16.34
C HIS A 86 -5.45 20.04 15.17
N LYS A 87 -6.65 19.89 14.62
CA LYS A 87 -7.40 20.96 13.92
C LYS A 87 -8.87 20.59 13.60
N ARG A 88 -9.52 19.75 14.42
CA ARG A 88 -10.95 19.43 14.24
C ARG A 88 -11.89 20.08 15.27
N GLU A 89 -11.36 20.71 16.33
CA GLU A 89 -12.18 21.39 17.35
C GLU A 89 -12.50 22.87 17.04
N SER A 90 -12.05 23.42 15.90
CA SER A 90 -12.25 24.84 15.59
C SER A 90 -13.51 25.15 14.75
N TYR A 91 -14.36 24.15 14.47
CA TYR A 91 -15.62 24.33 13.71
C TYR A 91 -16.88 24.03 14.55
N ALA A 92 -16.73 23.82 15.86
CA ALA A 92 -17.83 23.57 16.80
C ALA A 92 -17.96 24.69 17.85
N SER A 93 -17.69 25.93 17.46
CA SER A 93 -17.97 27.14 18.26
C SER A 93 -18.69 28.16 17.40
#